data_AF-A0A7G5XFU0-F1
#
_entry.id   AF-A0A7G5XFU0-F1
#
_cell.length_a   1.000
_cell.length_b   1.000
_cell.length_c   1.000
_cell.angle_alpha   90.00
_cell.angle_beta   90.00
_cell.angle_gamma   90.00
#
_symmetry.space_group_name_H-M   'P 1'
#
loop_
_entity.id
_entity.type
_entity.pdbx_description
1 polymer ?
#
loop_
_entity_poly.entity_id
_entity_poly.type
_entity_poly.pdbx_seq_one_letter_code
_entity_poly.pdbx_strand_id
1 'polypeptide(L)'
;MLKDLFLSLISQYTNDADLRHSLWLEIERNYSGKKRHYHNLKHLENLLSELTELKAVVNNWDAIVLAIFYHDVVYKAHRKDNEEQSALLANTHLQQLNCEAALIDQVNKLILATKSHQLSDDEDVNLFTDADLSILGKDWETYNTYCSNVRKEYAIYPDLLYKPGRKNALKHFLSMHRIFKTEHFYKKYEESAKKNMEREIASL
;
A
#
# COMPACT_ATOMS: atom_id res chain seq x y z
N MET A 1 8.33 -16.33 3.39
CA MET A 1 6.98 -16.14 2.80
C MET A 1 6.95 -15.02 1.77
N LEU A 2 7.13 -13.74 2.12
CA LEU A 2 7.14 -12.65 1.11
C LEU A 2 8.20 -12.84 0.03
N LYS A 3 9.45 -13.13 0.42
CA LYS A 3 10.55 -13.44 -0.51
C LYS A 3 10.18 -14.56 -1.47
N ASP A 4 9.71 -15.68 -0.93
CA ASP A 4 9.40 -16.88 -1.71
C ASP A 4 8.24 -16.62 -2.68
N LEU A 5 7.21 -15.89 -2.22
CA LEU A 5 6.10 -15.46 -3.07
C LEU A 5 6.60 -14.59 -4.23
N PHE A 6 7.38 -13.55 -3.94
CA PHE A 6 7.90 -12.65 -4.97
C PHE A 6 8.77 -13.41 -5.97
N LEU A 7 9.76 -14.17 -5.50
CA LEU A 7 10.68 -14.92 -6.37
C LEU A 7 9.96 -15.98 -7.20
N SER A 8 8.96 -16.67 -6.62
CA SER A 8 8.12 -17.62 -7.34
C SER A 8 7.33 -16.92 -8.45
N LEU A 9 6.69 -15.79 -8.13
CA LEU A 9 5.94 -15.01 -9.10
C LEU A 9 6.82 -14.47 -10.23
N ILE A 10 8.02 -13.96 -9.96
CA ILE A 10 8.84 -13.40 -11.04
C ILE A 10 9.61 -14.47 -11.83
N SER A 11 9.59 -15.74 -11.40
CA SER A 11 10.19 -16.85 -12.14
C SER A 11 9.47 -17.22 -13.44
N GLN A 12 8.19 -16.88 -13.58
CA GLN A 12 7.44 -17.05 -14.84
C GLN A 12 7.81 -16.00 -15.90
N TYR A 13 8.41 -14.88 -15.52
CA TYR A 13 8.80 -13.82 -16.46
C TYR A 13 10.28 -13.87 -16.84
N THR A 14 11.15 -14.40 -15.96
CA THR A 14 12.56 -14.58 -16.27
C THR A 14 13.17 -15.82 -15.62
N ASN A 15 14.06 -16.48 -16.35
CA ASN A 15 14.89 -17.57 -15.83
C ASN A 15 16.17 -17.09 -15.13
N ASP A 16 16.52 -15.81 -15.25
CA ASP A 16 17.71 -15.21 -14.62
C ASP A 16 17.55 -15.14 -13.08
N ALA A 17 18.20 -16.07 -12.37
CA ALA A 17 18.12 -16.15 -10.91
C ALA A 17 18.81 -14.97 -10.20
N ASP A 18 19.89 -14.44 -10.77
CA ASP A 18 20.64 -13.34 -10.19
C ASP A 18 19.83 -12.04 -10.28
N LEU A 19 19.19 -11.80 -11.43
CA LEU A 19 18.24 -10.70 -11.59
C LEU A 19 17.12 -10.81 -10.56
N ARG A 20 16.41 -11.95 -10.47
CA ARG A 20 15.30 -12.12 -9.52
C ARG A 20 15.74 -11.86 -8.08
N HIS A 21 16.91 -12.37 -7.69
CA HIS A 21 17.42 -12.16 -6.34
C HIS A 21 17.80 -10.70 -6.08
N SER A 22 18.42 -10.03 -7.05
CA SER A 22 18.82 -8.62 -6.93
C SER A 22 17.61 -7.71 -6.72
N LEU A 23 16.52 -7.93 -7.49
CA LEU A 23 15.28 -7.17 -7.36
C LEU A 23 14.63 -7.35 -5.98
N TRP A 24 14.61 -8.59 -5.47
CA TRP A 24 14.14 -8.85 -4.11
C TRP A 24 14.97 -8.09 -3.07
N LEU A 25 16.31 -8.13 -3.16
CA LEU A 25 17.18 -7.47 -2.19
C LEU A 25 17.00 -5.95 -2.19
N GLU A 26 16.72 -5.37 -3.36
CA GLU A 26 16.41 -3.94 -3.46
C GLU A 26 15.06 -3.60 -2.79
N ILE A 27 14.01 -4.37 -3.07
CA ILE A 27 12.69 -4.23 -2.43
C ILE A 27 12.85 -4.35 -0.90
N GLU A 28 13.45 -5.44 -0.43
CA GLU A 28 13.66 -5.71 1.00
C GLU A 28 14.41 -4.56 1.69
N ARG A 29 15.48 -4.06 1.06
CA ARG A 29 16.26 -2.93 1.58
C ARG A 29 15.42 -1.66 1.70
N ASN A 30 14.60 -1.36 0.69
CA ASN A 30 13.76 -0.16 0.67
C ASN A 30 12.68 -0.17 1.77
N TYR A 31 12.10 -1.33 2.08
CA TYR A 31 11.13 -1.50 3.17
C TYR A 31 11.79 -1.70 4.55
N SER A 32 13.07 -2.06 4.62
CA SER A 32 13.81 -2.28 5.88
C SER A 32 14.57 -1.03 6.38
N GLY A 33 14.36 0.13 5.75
CA GLY A 33 15.01 1.37 6.13
C GLY A 33 14.67 1.79 7.56
N LYS A 34 15.64 2.36 8.31
CA LYS A 34 15.46 2.75 9.73
C LYS A 34 14.29 3.71 10.02
N LYS A 35 13.81 4.43 9.00
CA LYS A 35 12.68 5.37 9.09
C LYS A 35 11.35 4.76 8.63
N ARG A 36 11.31 3.49 8.21
CA ARG A 36 10.11 2.75 7.80
C ARG A 36 9.48 2.08 9.01
N HIS A 37 8.68 2.82 9.76
CA HIS A 37 8.04 2.29 10.97
C HIS A 37 6.69 1.63 10.67
N TYR A 38 5.94 2.17 9.71
CA TYR A 38 4.69 1.60 9.23
C TYR A 38 4.87 1.02 7.82
N HIS A 39 5.41 1.80 6.87
CA HIS A 39 5.56 1.38 5.47
C HIS A 39 6.76 0.45 5.29
N ASN A 40 6.70 -0.73 5.90
CA ASN A 40 7.74 -1.76 5.95
C ASN A 40 7.21 -3.12 5.47
N LEU A 41 7.99 -4.19 5.59
CA LEU A 41 7.57 -5.52 5.13
C LEU A 41 6.29 -6.03 5.81
N LYS A 42 5.99 -5.61 7.05
CA LYS A 42 4.76 -6.02 7.73
C LYS A 42 3.52 -5.41 7.06
N HIS A 43 3.63 -4.20 6.52
CA HIS A 43 2.57 -3.60 5.70
C HIS A 43 2.25 -4.46 4.48
N LEU A 44 3.29 -4.95 3.79
CA LEU A 44 3.10 -5.86 2.64
C LEU A 44 2.40 -7.17 3.02
N GLU A 45 2.77 -7.76 4.16
CA GLU A 45 2.09 -8.95 4.68
C GLU A 45 0.60 -8.69 4.95
N ASN A 46 0.26 -7.51 5.47
CA ASN A 46 -1.13 -7.15 5.75
C ASN A 46 -1.94 -7.05 4.45
N LEU A 47 -1.45 -6.33 3.43
CA LEU A 47 -2.13 -6.25 2.13
C LEU A 47 -2.30 -7.63 1.51
N LEU A 48 -1.25 -8.45 1.52
CA LEU A 48 -1.29 -9.80 0.98
C LEU A 48 -2.34 -10.66 1.71
N SER A 49 -2.43 -10.55 3.04
CA SER A 49 -3.42 -11.28 3.82
C SER A 49 -4.85 -10.88 3.45
N GLU A 50 -5.15 -9.59 3.36
CA GLU A 50 -6.50 -9.12 3.01
C GLU A 50 -6.90 -9.53 1.59
N LEU A 51 -5.96 -9.45 0.63
CA LEU A 51 -6.23 -9.74 -0.78
C LEU A 51 -6.26 -11.24 -1.09
N THR A 52 -5.53 -12.07 -0.34
CA THR A 52 -5.53 -13.53 -0.55
C THR A 52 -6.91 -14.12 -0.28
N GLU A 53 -7.67 -13.58 0.67
CA GLU A 53 -9.07 -13.96 0.94
C GLU A 53 -9.99 -13.72 -0.28
N LEU A 54 -9.59 -12.80 -1.18
CA LEU A 54 -10.37 -12.35 -2.33
C LEU A 54 -9.75 -12.79 -3.66
N LYS A 55 -8.73 -13.65 -3.65
CA LYS A 55 -8.01 -14.08 -4.86
C LYS A 55 -8.94 -14.63 -5.95
N ALA A 56 -10.05 -15.27 -5.59
CA ALA A 56 -11.01 -15.84 -6.53
C ALA A 56 -11.81 -14.80 -7.35
N VAL A 57 -11.87 -13.55 -6.90
CA VAL A 57 -12.60 -12.46 -7.59
C VAL A 57 -11.67 -11.41 -8.20
N VAL A 58 -10.36 -11.53 -7.97
CA VAL A 58 -9.34 -10.68 -8.60
C VAL A 58 -9.14 -11.11 -10.04
N ASN A 59 -9.13 -10.14 -10.96
CA ASN A 59 -8.96 -10.42 -12.39
C ASN A 59 -7.48 -10.71 -12.74
N ASN A 60 -6.56 -9.92 -12.20
CA ASN A 60 -5.12 -10.08 -12.44
C ASN A 60 -4.33 -10.17 -11.12
N TRP A 61 -4.23 -11.39 -10.60
CA TRP A 61 -3.53 -11.66 -9.34
C TRP A 61 -2.04 -11.32 -9.39
N ASP A 62 -1.39 -11.51 -10.55
CA ASP A 62 0.03 -11.19 -10.69
C ASP A 62 0.27 -9.68 -10.59
N ALA A 63 -0.59 -8.87 -11.23
CA ALA A 63 -0.55 -7.42 -11.11
C ALA A 63 -0.75 -6.97 -9.65
N ILE A 64 -1.70 -7.59 -8.93
CA ILE A 64 -1.92 -7.32 -7.51
C ILE A 64 -0.66 -7.60 -6.70
N VAL A 65 -0.07 -8.79 -6.83
CA VAL A 65 1.10 -9.16 -6.03
C VAL A 65 2.29 -8.27 -6.37
N LEU A 66 2.53 -7.95 -7.64
CA LEU A 66 3.58 -7.00 -8.04
C LEU A 66 3.32 -5.61 -7.45
N ALA A 67 2.09 -5.10 -7.54
CA ALA A 67 1.73 -3.81 -6.95
C ALA A 67 1.91 -3.79 -5.43
N ILE A 68 1.62 -4.89 -4.72
CA ILE A 68 1.91 -5.00 -3.27
C ILE A 68 3.39 -4.71 -3.03
N PHE A 69 4.30 -5.38 -3.73
CA PHE A 69 5.74 -5.18 -3.52
C PHE A 69 6.23 -3.79 -3.93
N TYR A 70 5.59 -3.15 -4.92
CA TYR A 70 6.09 -1.90 -5.49
C TYR A 70 5.42 -0.62 -4.99
N HIS A 71 4.17 -0.62 -4.50
CA HIS A 71 3.41 0.64 -4.28
C HIS A 71 4.12 1.66 -3.38
N ASP A 72 4.79 1.21 -2.32
CA ASP A 72 5.53 2.06 -1.38
C ASP A 72 7.04 1.80 -1.38
N VAL A 73 7.57 1.18 -2.45
CA VAL A 73 8.99 0.85 -2.51
C VAL A 73 9.86 2.11 -2.45
N VAL A 74 9.40 3.21 -3.06
CA VAL A 74 9.96 4.55 -2.86
C VAL A 74 9.06 5.31 -1.91
N TYR A 75 9.59 5.67 -0.73
CA TYR A 75 8.83 6.45 0.24
C TYR A 75 9.72 7.40 1.02
N LYS A 76 9.32 8.67 1.01
CA LYS A 76 9.85 9.72 1.88
C LYS A 76 8.66 10.53 2.40
N ALA A 77 8.46 10.54 3.71
CA ALA A 77 7.29 11.17 4.36
C ALA A 77 7.08 12.68 4.04
N HIS A 78 8.09 13.39 3.54
CA HIS A 78 7.99 14.81 3.15
C HIS A 78 7.74 15.03 1.65
N ARG A 79 7.73 13.97 0.84
CA ARG A 79 7.50 14.03 -0.61
C ARG A 79 6.05 13.71 -0.92
N LYS A 80 5.57 14.23 -2.06
CA LYS A 80 4.21 14.05 -2.58
C LYS A 80 4.15 13.21 -3.86
N ASP A 81 5.29 12.69 -4.30
CA ASP A 81 5.47 11.96 -5.54
C ASP A 81 5.98 10.53 -5.28
N ASN A 82 5.74 10.00 -4.07
CA ASN A 82 6.23 8.66 -3.72
C ASN A 82 5.62 7.60 -4.64
N GLU A 83 4.32 7.68 -4.89
CA GLU A 83 3.57 6.75 -5.74
C GLU A 83 4.07 6.80 -7.19
N GLU A 84 4.29 7.99 -7.75
CA GLU A 84 4.87 8.14 -9.08
C GLU A 84 6.30 7.59 -9.17
N GLN A 85 7.13 7.79 -8.14
CA GLN A 85 8.49 7.26 -8.12
C GLN A 85 8.51 5.74 -7.94
N SER A 86 7.60 5.19 -7.12
CA SER A 86 7.37 3.75 -6.97
C SER A 86 6.93 3.12 -8.29
N ALA A 87 5.98 3.74 -9.00
CA ALA A 87 5.52 3.30 -10.31
C ALA A 87 6.66 3.33 -11.35
N LEU A 88 7.49 4.38 -11.36
CA LEU A 88 8.65 4.46 -12.25
C LEU A 88 9.67 3.34 -11.99
N LEU A 89 9.93 3.03 -10.72
CA LEU A 89 10.82 1.93 -10.35
C LEU A 89 10.21 0.57 -10.76
N ALA A 90 8.92 0.37 -10.50
CA ALA A 90 8.18 -0.82 -10.93
C ALA A 90 8.29 -1.02 -12.44
N ASN A 91 8.05 0.03 -13.24
CA ASN A 91 8.18 -0.03 -14.70
C ASN A 91 9.56 -0.48 -15.15
N THR A 92 10.61 0.10 -14.56
CA THR A 92 11.98 -0.26 -14.90
C THR A 92 12.24 -1.75 -14.63
N HIS A 93 11.82 -2.25 -13.46
CA HIS A 93 12.04 -3.64 -13.08
C HIS A 93 11.19 -4.61 -13.90
N LEU A 94 9.92 -4.30 -14.14
CA LEU A 94 9.04 -5.17 -14.93
C LEU A 94 9.46 -5.23 -16.41
N GLN A 95 10.01 -4.15 -16.96
CA GLN A 95 10.65 -4.18 -18.29
C GLN A 95 11.89 -5.08 -18.32
N GLN A 96 12.75 -5.03 -17.29
CA GLN A 96 13.90 -5.94 -17.16
C GLN A 96 13.48 -7.41 -17.04
N LEU A 97 12.31 -7.66 -16.45
CA LEU A 97 11.70 -8.98 -16.35
C LEU A 97 11.01 -9.43 -17.65
N ASN A 98 10.99 -8.61 -18.71
CA ASN A 98 10.25 -8.87 -19.95
C ASN A 98 8.74 -9.07 -19.74
N CYS A 99 8.16 -8.44 -18.73
CA CYS A 99 6.71 -8.44 -18.54
C CYS A 99 6.00 -7.73 -19.71
N GLU A 100 4.81 -8.21 -20.06
CA GLU A 100 3.99 -7.60 -21.11
C GLU A 100 3.51 -6.20 -20.71
N ALA A 101 3.35 -5.31 -21.69
CA ALA A 101 2.91 -3.93 -21.46
C ALA A 101 1.58 -3.85 -20.67
N ALA A 102 0.63 -4.74 -20.96
CA ALA A 102 -0.65 -4.76 -20.25
C ALA A 102 -0.51 -5.04 -18.74
N LEU A 103 0.43 -5.89 -18.34
CA LEU A 103 0.73 -6.15 -16.93
C LEU A 103 1.37 -4.93 -16.27
N ILE A 104 2.34 -4.31 -16.95
CA ILE A 104 3.04 -3.11 -16.48
C ILE A 104 2.04 -1.97 -16.26
N ASP A 105 1.14 -1.75 -17.23
CA ASP A 105 0.10 -0.73 -17.15
C ASP A 105 -0.86 -0.97 -15.98
N GLN A 106 -1.26 -2.23 -15.73
CA GLN A 106 -2.11 -2.56 -14.60
C GLN A 106 -1.40 -2.33 -13.26
N VAL A 107 -0.12 -2.72 -13.13
CA VAL A 107 0.66 -2.45 -11.91
C VAL A 107 0.79 -0.95 -11.66
N ASN A 108 1.08 -0.15 -12.70
CA ASN A 108 1.10 1.31 -12.58
C ASN A 108 -0.22 1.88 -12.08
N LYS A 109 -1.33 1.43 -12.66
CA LYS A 109 -2.66 1.89 -12.29
C LYS A 109 -2.96 1.60 -10.82
N LEU A 110 -2.63 0.40 -10.35
CA LEU A 110 -2.78 0.01 -8.95
C LEU A 110 -1.96 0.89 -8.00
N ILE A 111 -0.67 1.10 -8.32
CA ILE A 111 0.24 1.93 -7.51
C ILE A 111 -0.22 3.39 -7.48
N LEU A 112 -0.52 3.99 -8.62
CA LEU A 112 -0.90 5.40 -8.70
C LEU A 112 -2.24 5.68 -8.00
N ALA A 113 -3.14 4.69 -7.96
CA ALA A 113 -4.42 4.83 -7.29
C ALA A 113 -4.31 5.00 -5.77
N THR A 114 -3.26 4.48 -5.13
CA THR A 114 -3.04 4.65 -3.67
C THR A 114 -2.70 6.09 -3.28
N LYS A 115 -2.48 6.98 -4.23
CA LYS A 115 -2.28 8.40 -3.93
C LYS A 115 -3.54 9.10 -3.43
N SER A 116 -4.69 8.70 -3.96
CA SER A 116 -5.96 9.42 -3.75
C SER A 116 -7.11 8.52 -3.29
N HIS A 117 -6.96 7.20 -3.43
CA HIS A 117 -7.94 6.18 -3.06
C HIS A 117 -9.35 6.54 -3.56
N GLN A 118 -9.45 7.05 -4.79
CA GLN A 118 -10.72 7.35 -5.43
C GLN A 118 -11.36 6.08 -5.98
N LEU A 119 -12.68 6.10 -6.13
CA LEU A 119 -13.41 5.03 -6.79
C LEU A 119 -12.94 4.91 -8.24
N SER A 120 -12.69 3.68 -8.67
CA SER A 120 -12.29 3.32 -10.03
C SER A 120 -13.35 2.43 -10.67
N ASP A 121 -13.47 2.51 -12.00
CA ASP A 121 -14.28 1.56 -12.79
C ASP A 121 -13.62 0.16 -12.89
N ASP A 122 -12.39 0.05 -12.40
CA ASP A 122 -11.62 -1.20 -12.31
C ASP A 122 -11.65 -1.75 -10.88
N GLU A 123 -12.24 -2.94 -10.74
CA GLU A 123 -12.48 -3.56 -9.45
C GLU A 123 -11.18 -4.01 -8.75
N ASP A 124 -10.15 -4.41 -9.50
CA ASP A 124 -8.85 -4.78 -8.90
C ASP A 124 -8.21 -3.56 -8.23
N VAL A 125 -8.39 -2.36 -8.80
CA VAL A 125 -7.96 -1.09 -8.20
C VAL A 125 -8.71 -0.78 -6.92
N ASN A 126 -10.03 -0.98 -6.91
CA ASN A 126 -10.84 -0.79 -5.71
C ASN A 126 -10.43 -1.77 -4.59
N LEU A 127 -10.24 -3.05 -4.93
CA LEU A 127 -9.77 -4.07 -3.98
C LEU A 127 -8.39 -3.72 -3.41
N PHE A 128 -7.46 -3.29 -4.25
CA PHE A 128 -6.10 -2.96 -3.82
C PHE A 128 -6.06 -1.74 -2.91
N THR A 129 -6.74 -0.66 -3.29
CA THR A 129 -6.80 0.58 -2.49
C THR A 129 -7.56 0.35 -1.17
N ASP A 130 -8.58 -0.49 -1.15
CA ASP A 130 -9.26 -0.89 0.08
C ASP A 130 -8.36 -1.72 1.01
N ALA A 131 -7.58 -2.65 0.45
CA ALA A 131 -6.62 -3.44 1.21
C ALA A 131 -5.52 -2.57 1.84
N ASP A 132 -5.01 -1.58 1.10
CA ASP A 132 -4.05 -0.59 1.59
C ASP A 132 -4.62 0.24 2.77
N LEU A 133 -5.90 0.61 2.69
CA LEU A 133 -6.61 1.35 3.76
C LEU A 133 -7.11 0.46 4.91
N SER A 134 -6.99 -0.87 4.83
CA SER A 134 -7.59 -1.82 5.79
C SER A 134 -7.14 -1.60 7.24
N ILE A 135 -5.93 -1.06 7.45
CA ILE A 135 -5.42 -0.70 8.78
C ILE A 135 -6.36 0.25 9.53
N LEU A 136 -7.08 1.11 8.80
CA LEU A 136 -7.96 2.09 9.40
C LEU A 136 -9.12 1.42 10.14
N GLY A 137 -9.61 0.29 9.66
CA GLY A 137 -10.74 -0.43 10.24
C GLY A 137 -10.36 -1.51 11.26
N LYS A 138 -9.08 -1.67 11.61
CA LYS A 138 -8.65 -2.65 12.63
C LYS A 138 -9.11 -2.27 14.03
N ASP A 139 -8.96 -3.18 14.98
CA ASP A 139 -9.20 -2.88 16.39
C ASP A 139 -8.33 -1.70 16.86
N TRP A 140 -8.76 -1.04 17.93
CA TRP A 140 -8.13 0.19 18.40
C TRP A 140 -6.65 0.02 18.78
N GLU A 141 -6.25 -1.13 19.34
CA GLU A 141 -4.87 -1.35 19.75
C GLU A 141 -3.95 -1.43 18.53
N THR A 142 -4.37 -2.17 17.50
CA THR A 142 -3.70 -2.23 16.21
C THR A 142 -3.64 -0.85 15.53
N TYR A 143 -4.78 -0.14 15.48
CA TYR A 143 -4.86 1.21 14.90
C TYR A 143 -3.96 2.22 15.63
N ASN A 144 -3.91 2.18 16.96
CA ASN A 144 -3.09 3.09 17.76
C ASN A 144 -1.58 2.80 17.59
N THR A 145 -1.21 1.54 17.40
CA THR A 145 0.15 1.14 17.00
C THR A 145 0.50 1.72 15.63
N TYR A 146 -0.42 1.63 14.66
CA TYR A 146 -0.29 2.29 13.36
C TYR A 146 -0.07 3.80 13.50
N CYS A 147 -0.90 4.50 14.27
CA CYS A 147 -0.75 5.95 14.51
C CYS A 147 0.62 6.31 15.08
N SER A 148 1.08 5.53 16.06
CA SER A 148 2.38 5.73 16.70
C SER A 148 3.53 5.52 15.71
N ASN A 149 3.42 4.52 14.83
CA ASN A 149 4.41 4.25 13.80
C ASN A 149 4.43 5.35 12.73
N VAL A 150 3.26 5.78 12.22
CA VAL A 150 3.17 6.93 11.31
C VAL A 150 3.77 8.18 11.94
N ARG A 151 3.49 8.47 13.22
CA ARG A 151 4.08 9.63 13.91
C ARG A 151 5.62 9.58 13.89
N LYS A 152 6.23 8.40 14.06
CA LYS A 152 7.69 8.22 14.00
C LYS A 152 8.24 8.49 12.59
N GLU A 153 7.53 8.11 11.53
CA GLU A 153 7.98 8.40 10.15
C GLU A 153 7.98 9.90 9.84
N TYR A 154 7.02 10.63 10.43
CA TYR A 154 6.91 12.08 10.35
C TYR A 154 7.67 12.82 11.48
N ALA A 155 8.61 12.17 12.17
CA ALA A 155 9.36 12.75 13.29
C ALA A 155 10.15 14.04 12.93
N ILE A 156 10.41 14.27 11.64
CA ILE A 156 11.04 15.51 11.15
C ILE A 156 10.15 16.75 11.36
N TYR A 157 8.83 16.57 11.48
CA TYR A 157 7.89 17.67 11.70
C TYR A 157 7.57 17.81 13.19
N PRO A 158 7.65 19.03 13.75
CA PRO A 158 7.15 19.30 15.10
C PRO A 158 5.63 19.13 15.14
N ASP A 159 5.10 18.89 16.33
CA ASP A 159 3.67 18.62 16.54
C ASP A 159 2.76 19.76 16.02
N LEU A 160 3.22 21.01 16.10
CA LEU A 160 2.50 22.18 15.57
C LEU A 160 2.23 22.09 14.05
N LEU A 161 3.07 21.38 13.31
CA LEU A 161 2.88 21.14 11.86
C LEU A 161 2.27 19.76 11.59
N TYR A 162 2.70 18.73 12.31
CA TYR A 162 2.23 17.36 12.11
C TYR A 162 0.74 17.22 12.43
N LYS A 163 0.29 17.69 13.60
CA LYS A 163 -1.08 17.46 14.07
C LYS A 163 -2.14 18.06 13.14
N PRO A 164 -2.04 19.32 12.67
CA PRO A 164 -2.98 19.85 11.69
C PRO A 164 -2.95 19.09 10.36
N GLY A 165 -1.76 18.73 9.86
CA GLY A 165 -1.61 17.95 8.63
C GLY A 165 -2.26 16.58 8.73
N ARG A 166 -2.03 15.86 9.83
CA ARG A 166 -2.65 14.57 10.11
C ARG A 166 -4.17 14.68 10.23
N LYS A 167 -4.68 15.68 10.96
CA LYS A 167 -6.13 15.94 11.03
C LYS A 167 -6.75 16.18 9.65
N ASN A 168 -6.06 16.91 8.77
CA ASN A 168 -6.55 17.17 7.41
C ASN A 168 -6.60 15.88 6.58
N ALA A 169 -5.59 15.02 6.67
CA ALA A 169 -5.61 13.71 6.00
C ALA A 169 -6.77 12.83 6.49
N LEU A 170 -6.99 12.74 7.80
CA LEU A 170 -8.09 11.96 8.38
C LEU A 170 -9.47 12.52 7.99
N LYS A 171 -9.63 13.85 8.03
CA LYS A 171 -10.85 14.52 7.59
C LYS A 171 -11.12 14.30 6.10
N HIS A 172 -10.09 14.22 5.26
CA HIS A 172 -10.26 13.89 3.86
C HIS A 172 -10.91 12.51 3.69
N PHE A 173 -10.39 11.47 4.34
CA PHE A 173 -11.01 10.14 4.31
C PHE A 173 -12.43 10.13 4.86
N LEU A 174 -12.67 10.80 6.00
CA LEU A 174 -14.01 10.93 6.58
C LEU A 174 -15.02 11.69 5.70
N SER A 175 -14.53 12.54 4.79
CA SER A 175 -15.37 13.28 3.84
C SER A 175 -15.76 12.48 2.59
N MET A 176 -15.12 11.34 2.36
CA MET A 176 -15.49 10.45 1.26
C MET A 176 -16.87 9.84 1.49
N HIS A 177 -17.64 9.64 0.42
CA HIS A 177 -18.93 8.95 0.52
C HIS A 177 -18.78 7.54 1.12
N ARG A 178 -17.73 6.81 0.69
CA ARG A 178 -17.26 5.55 1.27
C ARG A 178 -15.74 5.58 1.40
N ILE A 179 -15.22 5.20 2.56
CA ILE A 179 -13.77 5.02 2.75
C ILE A 179 -13.34 3.76 1.99
N PHE A 180 -14.13 2.69 2.09
CA PHE A 180 -13.90 1.44 1.35
C PHE A 180 -14.89 1.28 0.19
N LYS A 181 -14.35 1.02 -1.01
CA LYS A 181 -15.03 1.13 -2.30
C LYS A 181 -15.81 -0.13 -2.60
N THR A 182 -15.21 -1.27 -2.28
CA THR A 182 -15.79 -2.58 -2.46
C THR A 182 -16.74 -2.93 -1.33
N GLU A 183 -17.70 -3.80 -1.60
CA GLU A 183 -18.70 -4.21 -0.62
C GLU A 183 -18.09 -5.06 0.51
N HIS A 184 -17.07 -5.87 0.19
CA HIS A 184 -16.37 -6.69 1.17
C HIS A 184 -15.70 -5.84 2.25
N PHE A 185 -14.83 -4.91 1.86
CA PHE A 185 -14.08 -4.08 2.82
C PHE A 185 -14.98 -3.07 3.53
N TYR A 186 -15.99 -2.53 2.86
CA TYR A 186 -16.95 -1.62 3.49
C TYR A 186 -17.68 -2.26 4.66
N LYS A 187 -18.26 -3.45 4.45
CA LYS A 187 -18.92 -4.20 5.54
C LYS A 187 -17.96 -4.57 6.66
N LYS A 188 -16.70 -4.88 6.32
CA LYS A 188 -15.68 -5.32 7.28
C LYS A 188 -15.13 -4.17 8.13
N TYR A 189 -14.95 -2.97 7.55
CA TYR A 189 -14.08 -1.95 8.12
C TYR A 189 -14.65 -0.53 8.19
N GLU A 190 -15.67 -0.16 7.43
CA GLU A 190 -16.10 1.25 7.31
C GLU A 190 -16.45 1.88 8.68
N GLU A 191 -17.30 1.22 9.47
CA GLU A 191 -17.70 1.77 10.77
C GLU A 191 -16.54 1.90 11.75
N SER A 192 -15.69 0.87 11.82
CA SER A 192 -14.51 0.86 12.70
C SER A 192 -13.52 1.94 12.27
N ALA A 193 -13.31 2.12 10.96
CA ALA A 193 -12.43 3.15 10.42
C ALA A 193 -12.89 4.56 10.79
N LYS A 194 -14.20 4.83 10.67
CA LYS A 194 -14.77 6.12 11.09
C LYS A 194 -14.53 6.38 12.58
N LYS A 195 -14.87 5.42 13.43
CA LYS A 195 -14.68 5.52 14.90
C LYS A 195 -13.20 5.73 15.28
N ASN A 196 -12.29 4.99 14.64
CA ASN A 196 -10.85 5.11 14.90
C ASN A 196 -10.31 6.48 14.51
N MET A 197 -10.65 6.96 13.30
CA MET A 197 -10.18 8.26 12.82
C MET A 197 -10.76 9.43 13.63
N GLU A 198 -12.03 9.37 14.02
CA GLU A 198 -12.65 10.37 14.91
C GLU A 198 -11.95 10.41 16.28
N ARG A 199 -11.65 9.23 16.83
CA ARG A 199 -10.91 9.11 18.10
C ARG A 199 -9.48 9.65 18.00
N GLU A 200 -8.79 9.42 16.89
CA GLU A 200 -7.46 10.00 16.64
C GLU A 200 -7.54 11.53 16.50
N ILE A 201 -8.51 12.05 15.75
CA ILE A 201 -8.70 13.51 15.60
C ILE A 201 -8.92 14.20 16.95
N ALA A 202 -9.66 13.56 17.86
CA ALA A 202 -9.91 14.09 19.21
C ALA A 202 -8.67 14.09 20.12
N SER A 203 -7.67 13.24 19.85
CA SER A 203 -6.44 13.13 20.65
C SER A 203 -5.26 13.95 20.11
N LEU A 204 -5.31 14.35 18.83
CA LEU A 204 -4.31 15.23 18.20
C LEU A 204 -4.47 16.69 18.64
#